data_AF-A0A160HZF0-F1
#
_entry.id   AF-A0A160HZF0-F1
#
_cell.length_a   1.000
_cell.length_b   1.000
_cell.length_c   1.000
_cell.angle_alpha   90.00
_cell.angle_beta   90.00
_cell.angle_gamma   90.00
#
_symmetry.space_group_name_H-M   'P 1'
#
loop_
_entity.id
_entity.type
_entity.pdbx_description
1 polymer ?
#
loop_
_entity_poly.entity_id
_entity_poly.type
_entity_poly.pdbx_seq_one_letter_code
_entity_poly.pdbx_strand_id
1 'polypeptide(L)'
;MAAIRMIGTDANAFADKNASIESRVLAWVVLLPTPEARAWEIVIRDAAAAIGLPVVVFNDAAAPPEVPSGDYVVLSVDPSLVARFSKAYGVIVCVGLDQRVGGLSGPEFAQALARTSGLLETASRLDALWLTERDAGRHDIELWPGFRIGAPLQAAPMEESARDAAVREALRLYQNPGEQDVRWSEELFLYDMRRVEQRSLISQMDIMGPARALVFGPYLLLPEGRWTAFVRFSFDAEAAKHRYRVEWGTTTNYASETVMPGNAGVFELKLDYEWSEAEEAEMRVILTQGTLGGCFNFLGMRVQRA
;
A
#
# COMPACT_ATOMS: atom_id res chain seq x y z
N MET A 1 -8.66 -14.83 34.70
CA MET A 1 -9.80 -14.97 33.77
C MET A 1 -10.69 -13.75 33.96
N ALA A 2 -10.49 -12.72 33.15
CA ALA A 2 -11.25 -11.46 33.21
C ALA A 2 -11.83 -11.21 31.82
N ALA A 3 -13.16 -11.17 31.75
CA ALA A 3 -13.91 -10.96 30.51
C ALA A 3 -13.93 -9.46 30.18
N ILE A 4 -13.34 -9.09 29.04
CA ILE A 4 -13.45 -7.75 28.48
C ILE A 4 -14.69 -7.73 27.60
N ARG A 5 -15.67 -6.91 27.99
CA ARG A 5 -16.92 -6.68 27.29
C ARG A 5 -16.65 -5.66 26.18
N MET A 6 -16.70 -6.07 24.91
CA MET A 6 -16.73 -5.13 23.79
C MET A 6 -18.06 -4.38 23.81
N ILE A 7 -17.99 -3.05 23.85
CA ILE A 7 -19.12 -2.17 23.60
C ILE A 7 -19.27 -2.14 22.07
N GLY A 8 -20.30 -2.82 21.55
CA GLY A 8 -20.70 -2.68 20.16
C GLY A 8 -21.15 -1.24 19.92
N THR A 9 -20.42 -0.51 19.08
CA THR A 9 -20.91 0.73 18.49
C THR A 9 -21.91 0.36 17.41
N ASP A 10 -23.19 0.46 17.73
CA ASP A 10 -24.29 0.39 16.76
C ASP A 10 -24.19 1.56 15.76
N ALA A 11 -23.42 1.36 14.69
CA ALA A 11 -23.30 2.30 13.58
C ALA A 11 -24.61 2.40 12.74
N ASN A 12 -25.63 1.60 13.05
CA ASN A 12 -26.91 1.56 12.34
C ASN A 12 -28.04 2.37 13.01
N ALA A 13 -27.79 3.04 14.14
CA ALA A 13 -28.86 3.71 14.90
C ALA A 13 -29.29 5.09 14.38
N PHE A 14 -28.76 5.58 13.24
CA PHE A 14 -29.02 6.94 12.75
C PHE A 14 -30.08 7.07 11.64
N ALA A 15 -30.70 5.98 11.22
CA ALA A 15 -31.65 6.01 10.12
C ALA A 15 -33.03 5.52 10.58
N ASP A 16 -33.87 6.37 11.23
CA ASP A 16 -35.33 6.21 11.06
C ASP A 16 -36.31 7.27 11.64
N LYS A 17 -36.07 8.60 11.57
CA LYS A 17 -37.11 9.53 12.10
C LYS A 17 -37.55 10.75 11.30
N ASN A 18 -37.11 11.00 10.06
CA ASN A 18 -37.69 12.07 9.25
C ASN A 18 -37.72 11.74 7.75
N ALA A 19 -38.80 11.09 7.31
CA ALA A 19 -39.15 10.96 5.90
C ALA A 19 -39.77 12.28 5.40
N SER A 20 -39.02 13.11 4.64
CA SER A 20 -39.64 14.12 3.76
C SER A 20 -38.80 14.67 2.60
N ILE A 21 -37.57 14.21 2.34
CA ILE A 21 -37.05 14.05 0.97
C ILE A 21 -36.14 12.81 0.97
N GLU A 22 -36.37 11.84 0.07
CA GLU A 22 -35.47 10.69 -0.10
C GLU A 22 -34.14 11.15 -0.72
N SER A 23 -33.13 11.36 0.13
CA SER A 23 -31.75 11.52 -0.32
C SER A 23 -31.19 10.16 -0.73
N ARG A 24 -30.57 10.09 -1.91
CA ARG A 24 -29.98 8.86 -2.44
C ARG A 24 -28.55 9.11 -2.91
N VAL A 25 -27.60 8.31 -2.43
CA VAL A 25 -26.25 8.30 -3.00
C VAL A 25 -26.32 7.68 -4.38
N LEU A 26 -26.08 8.47 -5.42
CA LEU A 26 -26.02 7.98 -6.80
C LEU A 26 -24.69 7.29 -7.08
N ALA A 27 -23.60 7.93 -6.65
CA ALA A 27 -22.23 7.46 -6.82
C ALA A 27 -21.37 7.86 -5.63
N TRP A 28 -20.25 7.17 -5.45
CA TRP A 28 -19.20 7.54 -4.53
C TRP A 28 -17.84 7.50 -5.23
N VAL A 29 -16.96 8.39 -4.80
CA VAL A 29 -15.60 8.51 -5.28
C VAL A 29 -14.65 8.49 -4.09
N VAL A 30 -13.69 7.57 -4.11
CA VAL A 30 -12.55 7.57 -3.19
C VAL A 30 -11.36 8.23 -3.89
N LEU A 31 -10.93 9.38 -3.40
CA LEU A 31 -9.69 10.03 -3.82
C LEU A 31 -8.58 9.63 -2.86
N LEU A 32 -7.77 8.66 -3.25
CA LEU A 32 -6.63 8.28 -2.43
C LEU A 32 -5.66 9.46 -2.29
N PRO A 33 -4.90 9.53 -1.18
CA PRO A 33 -4.10 10.70 -0.87
C PRO A 33 -2.89 10.80 -1.81
N THR A 34 -3.06 11.35 -3.01
CA THR A 34 -2.01 11.56 -4.02
C THR A 34 -1.69 13.05 -4.20
N PRO A 35 -0.57 13.42 -4.86
CA PRO A 35 -0.28 14.82 -5.18
C PRO A 35 -1.37 15.44 -6.09
N GLU A 36 -2.02 14.63 -6.92
CA GLU A 36 -3.04 15.06 -7.87
C GLU A 36 -4.47 15.03 -7.29
N ALA A 37 -4.68 14.48 -6.09
CA ALA A 37 -6.01 14.27 -5.52
C ALA A 37 -6.89 15.53 -5.54
N ARG A 38 -6.30 16.71 -5.27
CA ARG A 38 -7.03 17.98 -5.31
C ARG A 38 -7.47 18.37 -6.72
N ALA A 39 -6.67 18.09 -7.74
CA ALA A 39 -7.02 18.38 -9.13
C ALA A 39 -8.17 17.48 -9.61
N TRP A 40 -8.12 16.19 -9.25
CA TRP A 40 -9.23 15.26 -9.48
C TRP A 40 -10.51 15.68 -8.75
N GLU A 41 -10.42 16.12 -7.50
CA GLU A 41 -11.58 16.65 -6.76
C GLU A 41 -12.26 17.80 -7.49
N ILE A 42 -11.47 18.77 -7.99
CA ILE A 42 -11.99 19.94 -8.72
C ILE A 42 -12.72 19.49 -10.00
N VAL A 43 -12.08 18.65 -10.81
CA VAL A 43 -12.67 18.12 -12.05
C VAL A 43 -14.00 17.42 -11.80
N ILE A 44 -14.06 16.56 -10.79
CA ILE A 44 -15.28 15.79 -10.46
C ILE A 44 -16.39 16.73 -9.98
N ARG A 45 -16.05 17.71 -9.13
CA ARG A 45 -17.02 18.70 -8.64
C ARG A 45 -17.57 19.58 -9.75
N ASP A 46 -16.71 20.06 -10.65
CA ASP A 46 -17.12 20.91 -11.76
C ASP A 46 -18.03 20.13 -12.73
N ALA A 47 -17.70 18.88 -13.03
CA ALA A 47 -18.53 18.00 -13.84
C ALA A 47 -19.89 17.68 -13.18
N ALA A 48 -19.91 17.43 -11.87
CA ALA A 48 -21.13 17.21 -11.11
C ALA A 48 -22.02 18.46 -11.05
N ALA A 49 -21.43 19.63 -10.81
CA ALA A 49 -22.13 20.90 -10.83
C ALA A 49 -22.76 21.20 -12.20
N ALA A 50 -22.09 20.86 -13.30
CA ALA A 50 -22.58 21.07 -14.66
C ALA A 50 -23.89 20.32 -14.98
N ILE A 51 -24.16 19.22 -14.27
CA ILE A 51 -25.41 18.44 -14.41
C ILE A 51 -26.36 18.59 -13.21
N GLY A 52 -26.08 19.55 -12.31
CA GLY A 52 -26.90 19.81 -11.13
C GLY A 52 -26.85 18.70 -10.07
N LEU A 53 -25.77 17.93 -10.00
CA LEU A 53 -25.58 16.83 -9.05
C LEU A 53 -24.73 17.32 -7.86
N PRO A 54 -25.30 17.44 -6.64
CA PRO A 54 -24.55 17.87 -5.46
C PRO A 54 -23.41 16.91 -5.13
N VAL A 55 -22.27 17.45 -4.65
CA VAL A 55 -21.13 16.66 -4.16
C VAL A 55 -20.93 16.91 -2.68
N VAL A 56 -21.02 15.84 -1.90
CA VAL A 56 -20.84 15.84 -0.45
C VAL A 56 -19.48 15.23 -0.11
N VAL A 57 -18.64 15.96 0.62
CA VAL A 57 -17.35 15.43 1.09
C VAL A 57 -17.51 14.76 2.43
N PHE A 58 -17.02 13.53 2.52
CA PHE A 58 -17.15 12.67 3.67
C PHE A 58 -15.77 12.19 4.13
N ASN A 59 -15.11 13.00 4.96
CA ASN A 59 -13.75 12.73 5.46
C ASN A 59 -13.71 12.38 6.95
N ASP A 60 -14.83 12.46 7.66
CA ASP A 60 -14.92 12.17 9.09
C ASP A 60 -16.21 11.42 9.40
N ALA A 61 -16.08 10.26 10.04
CA ALA A 61 -17.21 9.46 10.48
C ALA A 61 -18.00 10.12 11.63
N ALA A 62 -17.34 10.96 12.44
CA ALA A 62 -17.93 11.54 13.65
C ALA A 62 -18.91 12.69 13.35
N ALA A 63 -18.74 13.38 12.22
CA ALA A 63 -19.54 14.53 11.83
C ALA A 63 -20.13 14.31 10.43
N PRO A 64 -21.30 13.65 10.32
CA PRO A 64 -21.94 13.46 9.02
C PRO A 64 -22.26 14.82 8.39
N PRO A 65 -21.86 15.05 7.14
CA PRO A 65 -22.14 16.28 6.42
C PRO A 65 -23.64 16.42 6.19
N GLU A 66 -24.08 17.65 5.97
CA GLU A 66 -25.46 17.93 5.58
C GLU A 66 -25.77 17.21 4.27
N VAL A 67 -26.79 16.35 4.29
CA VAL A 67 -27.17 15.54 3.14
C VAL A 67 -28.21 16.30 2.32
N PRO A 68 -27.94 16.57 1.03
CA PRO A 68 -28.88 17.26 0.17
C PRO A 68 -30.08 16.37 -0.16
N SER A 69 -31.21 16.99 -0.48
CA SER A 69 -32.37 16.31 -1.06
C SER A 69 -32.07 15.75 -2.45
N GLY A 70 -32.49 14.51 -2.74
CA GLY A 70 -32.36 13.89 -4.06
C GLY A 70 -31.05 13.09 -4.27
N ASP A 71 -30.66 12.90 -5.53
CA ASP A 71 -29.44 12.20 -5.90
C ASP A 71 -28.20 13.06 -5.63
N TYR A 72 -27.12 12.47 -5.11
CA TYR A 72 -25.85 13.16 -4.88
C TYR A 72 -24.64 12.22 -5.00
N VAL A 73 -23.45 12.82 -5.13
CA VAL A 73 -22.17 12.11 -5.12
C VAL A 73 -21.51 12.26 -3.76
N VAL A 74 -20.98 11.16 -3.23
CA VAL A 74 -20.09 11.18 -2.05
C VAL A 74 -18.64 11.20 -2.53
N LEU A 75 -17.83 12.09 -1.96
CA LEU A 75 -16.39 12.10 -2.17
C LEU A 75 -15.69 11.87 -0.84
N SER A 76 -14.76 10.93 -0.78
CA SER A 76 -14.02 10.59 0.43
C SER A 76 -12.55 10.30 0.12
N VAL A 77 -11.69 10.39 1.13
CA VAL A 77 -10.32 9.87 1.09
C VAL A 77 -10.20 8.50 1.78
N ASP A 78 -11.26 8.04 2.44
CA ASP A 78 -11.28 6.81 3.23
C ASP A 78 -12.28 5.81 2.60
N PRO A 79 -11.79 4.70 2.03
CA PRO A 79 -12.65 3.70 1.40
C PRO A 79 -13.60 3.00 2.39
N SER A 80 -13.27 2.95 3.68
CA SER A 80 -14.14 2.33 4.69
C SER A 80 -15.47 3.09 4.85
N LEU A 81 -15.46 4.40 4.62
CA LEU A 81 -16.62 5.26 4.77
C LEU A 81 -17.66 5.12 3.65
N VAL A 82 -17.23 4.65 2.49
CA VAL A 82 -18.09 4.45 1.32
C VAL A 82 -18.61 3.02 1.18
N ALA A 83 -18.05 2.05 1.91
CA ALA A 83 -18.45 0.64 1.87
C ALA A 83 -19.95 0.43 2.17
N ARG A 84 -20.56 1.34 2.95
CA ARG A 84 -22.01 1.35 3.25
C ARG A 84 -22.91 1.73 2.07
N PHE A 85 -22.34 2.28 0.98
CA PHE A 85 -23.07 2.69 -0.22
C PHE A 85 -22.95 1.66 -1.35
N SER A 86 -23.03 0.37 -1.02
CA SER A 86 -22.77 -0.75 -1.93
C SER A 86 -23.69 -0.85 -3.15
N LYS A 87 -24.80 -0.10 -3.19
CA LYS A 87 -25.73 -0.06 -4.34
C LYS A 87 -25.46 1.09 -5.31
N ALA A 88 -24.56 2.01 -4.95
CA ALA A 88 -24.21 3.17 -5.76
C ALA A 88 -22.99 2.86 -6.65
N TYR A 89 -22.81 3.63 -7.72
CA TYR A 89 -21.63 3.49 -8.57
C TYR A 89 -20.36 3.87 -7.80
N GLY A 90 -19.34 3.03 -7.87
CA GLY A 90 -18.08 3.24 -7.17
C GLY A 90 -16.94 3.64 -8.10
N VAL A 91 -16.15 4.63 -7.67
CA VAL A 91 -14.91 5.02 -8.35
C VAL A 91 -13.80 5.16 -7.33
N ILE A 92 -12.62 4.61 -7.63
CA ILE A 92 -11.39 4.78 -6.85
C ILE A 92 -10.37 5.48 -7.74
N VAL A 93 -9.87 6.62 -7.28
CA VAL A 93 -8.85 7.40 -7.98
C VAL A 93 -7.53 7.23 -7.23
N CYS A 94 -6.55 6.63 -7.91
CA CYS A 94 -5.27 6.26 -7.31
C CYS A 94 -4.05 6.75 -8.11
N VAL A 95 -4.24 7.77 -8.95
CA VAL A 95 -3.22 8.38 -9.82
C VAL A 95 -2.22 9.21 -9.01
N GLY A 96 -0.93 8.91 -9.14
CA GLY A 96 0.22 9.54 -8.50
C GLY A 96 0.54 9.00 -7.11
N LEU A 97 0.02 7.83 -6.73
CA LEU A 97 0.25 7.26 -5.39
C LEU A 97 1.73 6.96 -5.11
N ASP A 98 2.42 6.43 -6.11
CA ASP A 98 3.84 6.09 -6.06
C ASP A 98 4.72 7.32 -5.80
N GLN A 99 4.49 8.43 -6.50
CA GLN A 99 5.27 9.67 -6.35
C GLN A 99 5.21 10.25 -4.93
N ARG A 100 4.06 10.15 -4.26
CA ARG A 100 3.93 10.63 -2.88
C ARG A 100 4.77 9.81 -1.91
N VAL A 101 4.76 8.50 -2.09
CA VAL A 101 5.44 7.59 -1.17
C VAL A 101 6.94 7.56 -1.48
N GLY A 102 7.33 7.47 -2.76
CA GLY A 102 8.73 7.36 -3.17
C GLY A 102 9.58 8.60 -2.88
N GLY A 103 8.97 9.78 -2.77
CA GLY A 103 9.66 11.00 -2.30
C GLY A 103 10.08 10.99 -0.82
N LEU A 104 9.62 10.01 -0.02
CA LEU A 104 9.95 9.89 1.40
C LEU A 104 11.17 9.01 1.64
N SER A 105 11.73 9.08 2.85
CA SER A 105 12.87 8.26 3.26
C SER A 105 12.74 7.72 4.69
N GLY A 106 13.49 6.66 5.00
CA GLY A 106 13.58 6.11 6.35
C GLY A 106 12.23 5.66 6.93
N PRO A 107 11.96 5.90 8.23
CA PRO A 107 10.71 5.47 8.87
C PRO A 107 9.45 6.09 8.27
N GLU A 108 9.53 7.33 7.77
CA GLU A 108 8.38 8.02 7.16
C GLU A 108 7.93 7.33 5.88
N PHE A 109 8.89 6.85 5.09
CA PHE A 109 8.62 6.05 3.89
C PHE A 109 7.86 4.76 4.24
N ALA A 110 8.37 3.97 5.19
CA ALA A 110 7.73 2.73 5.61
C ALA A 110 6.30 2.96 6.14
N GLN A 111 6.09 3.99 6.97
CA GLN A 111 4.75 4.34 7.48
C GLN A 111 3.82 4.81 6.36
N ALA A 112 4.31 5.59 5.40
CA ALA A 112 3.50 6.02 4.26
C ALA A 112 3.12 4.84 3.36
N LEU A 113 4.06 3.91 3.12
CA LEU A 113 3.83 2.70 2.34
C LEU A 113 2.80 1.79 3.02
N ALA A 114 2.95 1.52 4.32
CA ALA A 114 2.01 0.75 5.12
C ALA A 114 0.59 1.34 5.08
N ARG A 115 0.45 2.64 5.39
CA ARG A 115 -0.85 3.34 5.32
C ARG A 115 -1.47 3.30 3.93
N THR A 116 -0.67 3.53 2.89
CA THR A 116 -1.14 3.51 1.50
C THR A 116 -1.63 2.12 1.12
N SER A 117 -0.88 1.08 1.48
CA SER A 117 -1.28 -0.30 1.24
C SER A 117 -2.56 -0.69 1.99
N GLY A 118 -2.76 -0.22 3.23
CA GLY A 118 -3.99 -0.50 3.97
C GLY A 118 -5.22 0.19 3.38
N LEU A 119 -5.08 1.42 2.89
CA LEU A 119 -6.15 2.08 2.13
C LEU A 119 -6.48 1.31 0.85
N LEU A 120 -5.46 0.89 0.11
CA LEU A 120 -5.65 0.13 -1.13
C LEU A 120 -6.23 -1.26 -0.89
N GLU A 121 -5.82 -1.95 0.17
CA GLU A 121 -6.38 -3.24 0.58
C GLU A 121 -7.87 -3.09 0.89
N THR A 122 -8.26 -2.07 1.67
CA THR A 122 -9.67 -1.79 1.95
C THR A 122 -10.44 -1.46 0.65
N ALA A 123 -9.85 -0.64 -0.23
CA ALA A 123 -10.46 -0.25 -1.49
C ALA A 123 -10.60 -1.42 -2.47
N SER A 124 -9.68 -2.39 -2.45
CA SER A 124 -9.70 -3.60 -3.30
C SER A 124 -10.90 -4.52 -3.04
N ARG A 125 -11.55 -4.36 -1.87
CA ARG A 125 -12.77 -5.09 -1.51
C ARG A 125 -14.05 -4.46 -2.05
N LEU A 126 -13.95 -3.27 -2.65
CA LEU A 126 -15.08 -2.53 -3.20
C LEU A 126 -15.25 -2.83 -4.70
N ASP A 127 -16.49 -3.03 -5.14
CA ASP A 127 -16.82 -3.14 -6.56
C ASP A 127 -16.88 -1.73 -7.17
N ALA A 128 -15.80 -1.34 -7.85
CA ALA A 128 -15.61 0.02 -8.34
C ALA A 128 -14.76 0.09 -9.61
N LEU A 129 -14.93 1.18 -10.35
CA LEU A 129 -14.02 1.58 -11.40
C LEU A 129 -12.74 2.15 -10.80
N TRP A 130 -11.59 1.62 -11.22
CA TRP A 130 -10.27 2.12 -10.81
C TRP A 130 -9.70 3.05 -11.86
N LEU A 131 -9.41 4.29 -11.46
CA LEU A 131 -8.64 5.25 -12.26
C LEU A 131 -7.18 5.20 -11.82
N THR A 132 -6.32 4.81 -12.75
CA THR A 132 -4.87 4.58 -12.53
C THR A 132 -4.04 5.51 -13.39
N GLU A 133 -2.70 5.38 -13.37
CA GLU A 133 -1.82 6.12 -14.29
C GLU A 133 -2.21 5.99 -15.77
N ARG A 134 -2.86 4.89 -16.16
CA ARG A 134 -3.32 4.67 -17.54
C ARG A 134 -4.44 5.63 -17.94
N ASP A 135 -5.14 6.20 -16.96
CA ASP A 135 -6.25 7.11 -17.16
C ASP A 135 -5.83 8.58 -17.09
N ALA A 136 -4.60 8.83 -16.62
CA ALA A 136 -4.04 10.15 -16.58
C ALA A 136 -3.97 10.78 -17.99
N GLY A 137 -4.34 12.05 -18.10
CA GLY A 137 -4.37 12.79 -19.38
C GLY A 137 -5.49 12.40 -20.35
N ARG A 138 -6.32 11.39 -20.07
CA ARG A 138 -7.48 11.08 -20.93
C ARG A 138 -8.51 12.20 -20.88
N HIS A 139 -9.00 12.66 -22.03
CA HIS A 139 -9.98 13.75 -22.09
C HIS A 139 -11.45 13.30 -21.96
N ASP A 140 -11.71 12.00 -21.99
CA ASP A 140 -13.05 11.44 -21.89
C ASP A 140 -13.03 10.10 -21.13
N ILE A 141 -13.40 10.18 -19.86
CA ILE A 141 -13.50 9.06 -18.92
C ILE A 141 -14.94 9.01 -18.41
N GLU A 142 -15.67 7.96 -18.75
CA GLU A 142 -16.99 7.70 -18.18
C GLU A 142 -16.84 7.02 -16.82
N LEU A 143 -17.27 7.70 -15.76
CA LEU A 143 -17.20 7.17 -14.40
C LEU A 143 -18.38 6.26 -14.07
N TRP A 144 -19.55 6.64 -14.57
CA TRP A 144 -20.80 5.88 -14.52
C TRP A 144 -21.71 6.35 -15.67
N PRO A 145 -22.80 5.63 -16.00
CA PRO A 145 -23.59 5.92 -17.20
C PRO A 145 -24.03 7.38 -17.31
N GLY A 146 -23.54 8.06 -18.34
CA GLY A 146 -23.87 9.46 -18.62
C GLY A 146 -23.07 10.50 -17.83
N PHE A 147 -22.12 10.09 -16.99
CA PHE A 147 -21.22 10.99 -16.26
C PHE A 147 -19.78 10.82 -16.76
N ARG A 148 -19.29 11.84 -17.48
CA ARG A 148 -17.97 11.82 -18.11
C ARG A 148 -17.14 12.99 -17.64
N ILE A 149 -15.84 12.75 -17.44
CA ILE A 149 -14.86 13.77 -17.06
C ILE A 149 -13.62 13.68 -17.94
N GLY A 150 -12.88 14.78 -18.07
CA GLY A 150 -11.51 14.75 -18.55
C GLY A 150 -10.55 14.68 -17.35
N ALA A 151 -9.53 13.84 -17.41
CA ALA A 151 -8.46 13.82 -16.42
C ALA A 151 -7.86 15.23 -16.27
N PRO A 152 -7.45 15.62 -15.05
CA PRO A 152 -6.77 16.89 -14.84
C PRO A 152 -5.50 16.95 -15.69
N LEU A 153 -5.12 18.17 -16.10
CA LEU A 153 -3.83 18.39 -16.74
C LEU A 153 -2.73 18.01 -15.76
N GLN A 154 -1.93 17.00 -16.11
CA GLN A 154 -0.82 16.60 -15.27
C GLN A 154 0.24 17.69 -15.24
N ALA A 155 0.88 17.83 -14.08
CA ALA A 155 2.15 18.54 -14.01
C ALA A 155 3.14 17.86 -14.96
N ALA A 156 4.13 18.61 -15.46
CA ALA A 156 5.18 18.03 -16.28
C ALA A 156 5.76 16.79 -15.56
N PRO A 157 5.94 15.66 -16.26
CA PRO A 157 6.38 14.43 -15.63
C PRO A 157 7.69 14.69 -14.91
N MET A 158 7.70 14.48 -13.60
CA MET A 158 8.96 14.41 -12.85
C MET A 158 9.70 13.15 -13.28
N GLU A 159 11.03 13.21 -13.27
CA GLU A 159 11.86 12.04 -13.55
C GLU A 159 11.54 10.95 -12.53
N GLU A 160 11.01 9.81 -13.00
CA GLU A 160 10.58 8.69 -12.16
C GLU A 160 11.81 8.08 -11.48
N SER A 161 11.82 8.07 -10.14
CA SER A 161 12.90 7.42 -9.40
C SER A 161 12.73 5.90 -9.40
N ALA A 162 13.83 5.16 -9.19
CA ALA A 162 13.77 3.70 -9.02
C ALA A 162 12.84 3.29 -7.86
N ARG A 163 12.72 4.14 -6.83
CA ARG A 163 11.79 3.92 -5.71
C ARG A 163 10.34 4.12 -6.12
N ASP A 164 10.02 5.14 -6.91
CA ASP A 164 8.66 5.34 -7.42
C ASP A 164 8.21 4.11 -8.22
N ALA A 165 9.07 3.64 -9.13
CA ALA A 165 8.81 2.43 -9.92
C ALA A 165 8.61 1.19 -9.02
N ALA A 166 9.42 1.04 -7.96
CA ALA A 166 9.30 -0.05 -7.01
C ALA A 166 7.99 0.00 -6.21
N VAL A 167 7.58 1.18 -5.76
CA VAL A 167 6.29 1.38 -5.06
C VAL A 167 5.15 1.05 -6.00
N ARG A 168 5.17 1.59 -7.22
CA ARG A 168 4.15 1.34 -8.24
C ARG A 168 3.96 -0.16 -8.48
N GLU A 169 5.06 -0.89 -8.69
CA GLU A 169 5.00 -2.34 -8.89
C GLU A 169 4.43 -3.07 -7.68
N ALA A 170 4.85 -2.73 -6.46
CA ALA A 170 4.33 -3.39 -5.26
C ALA A 170 2.83 -3.12 -5.02
N LEU A 171 2.34 -1.92 -5.34
CA LEU A 171 0.94 -1.55 -5.14
C LEU A 171 0.00 -2.15 -6.21
N ARG A 172 0.52 -2.71 -7.31
CA ARG A 172 -0.30 -3.42 -8.31
C ARG A 172 -1.07 -4.60 -7.71
N LEU A 173 -0.58 -5.17 -6.62
CA LEU A 173 -1.23 -6.23 -5.86
C LEU A 173 -2.69 -5.90 -5.52
N TYR A 174 -2.98 -4.63 -5.19
CA TYR A 174 -4.33 -4.21 -4.77
C TYR A 174 -5.19 -3.75 -5.94
N GLN A 175 -4.56 -3.21 -7.00
CA GLN A 175 -5.25 -2.68 -8.17
C GLN A 175 -5.74 -3.78 -9.11
N ASN A 176 -5.09 -4.94 -9.08
CA ASN A 176 -5.47 -6.12 -9.87
C ASN A 176 -5.59 -7.32 -8.94
N PRO A 177 -6.78 -7.62 -8.38
CA PRO A 177 -6.96 -8.74 -7.44
C PRO A 177 -6.56 -10.13 -7.98
N GLY A 178 -6.46 -10.28 -9.31
CA GLY A 178 -5.95 -11.49 -9.96
C GLY A 178 -4.42 -11.57 -10.05
N GLU A 179 -3.71 -10.47 -9.84
CA GLU A 179 -2.25 -10.44 -9.76
C GLU A 179 -1.83 -10.95 -8.38
N GLN A 180 -1.31 -12.17 -8.35
CA GLN A 180 -0.92 -12.86 -7.12
C GLN A 180 0.58 -13.08 -7.04
N ASP A 181 1.37 -12.51 -7.96
CA ASP A 181 2.82 -12.63 -8.01
C ASP A 181 3.42 -11.26 -8.27
N VAL A 182 4.04 -10.66 -7.25
CA VAL A 182 4.52 -9.28 -7.30
C VAL A 182 5.96 -9.21 -6.82
N ARG A 183 6.77 -8.40 -7.50
CA ARG A 183 8.15 -8.14 -7.12
C ARG A 183 8.22 -6.97 -6.13
N TRP A 184 8.88 -7.20 -5.00
CA TRP A 184 9.28 -6.17 -4.06
C TRP A 184 10.77 -5.88 -4.22
N SER A 185 11.08 -4.78 -4.89
CA SER A 185 12.46 -4.31 -5.08
C SER A 185 13.15 -4.00 -3.76
N GLU A 186 14.48 -4.07 -3.77
CA GLU A 186 15.35 -3.59 -2.69
C GLU A 186 15.05 -2.15 -2.25
N GLU A 187 14.49 -1.32 -3.13
CA GLU A 187 14.13 0.09 -2.84
C GLU A 187 12.98 0.25 -1.83
N LEU A 188 12.22 -0.83 -1.55
CA LEU A 188 11.10 -0.82 -0.61
C LEU A 188 11.51 -1.12 0.83
N PHE A 189 12.75 -1.54 1.04
CA PHE A 189 13.20 -2.01 2.34
C PHE A 189 14.01 -0.96 3.07
N LEU A 190 14.01 -1.09 4.39
CA LEU A 190 14.88 -0.33 5.27
C LEU A 190 16.15 -1.14 5.54
N TYR A 191 17.25 -0.41 5.68
CA TYR A 191 18.58 -0.97 5.84
C TYR A 191 19.20 -0.48 7.14
N ASP A 192 20.10 -1.28 7.70
CA ASP A 192 21.04 -0.78 8.70
C ASP A 192 21.81 0.40 8.08
N MET A 193 21.86 1.54 8.78
CA MET A 193 22.47 2.77 8.26
C MET A 193 23.95 2.89 8.60
N ARG A 194 24.55 1.90 9.26
CA ARG A 194 25.98 1.91 9.58
C ARG A 194 26.83 1.93 8.31
N ARG A 195 27.79 2.86 8.25
CA ARG A 195 28.72 3.03 7.13
C ARG A 195 27.99 3.25 5.80
N VAL A 196 26.81 3.88 5.81
CA VAL A 196 26.03 4.14 4.59
C VAL A 196 26.82 4.99 3.59
N GLU A 197 27.64 5.91 4.09
CA GLU A 197 28.53 6.78 3.32
C GLU A 197 29.64 6.03 2.56
N GLN A 198 29.91 4.77 2.90
CA GLN A 198 30.92 3.93 2.27
C GLN A 198 30.34 3.00 1.20
N ARG A 199 29.03 3.06 0.97
CA ARG A 199 28.32 2.13 0.08
C ARG A 199 28.22 2.68 -1.34
N SER A 200 28.43 1.81 -2.31
CA SER A 200 28.13 2.11 -3.72
C SER A 200 26.63 1.96 -4.04
N LEU A 201 25.96 1.05 -3.31
CA LEU A 201 24.53 0.77 -3.40
C LEU A 201 23.96 0.65 -1.98
N ILE A 202 22.77 1.18 -1.73
CA ILE A 202 22.17 1.16 -0.37
C ILE A 202 22.00 -0.26 0.18
N SER A 203 21.71 -1.21 -0.72
CA SER A 203 21.50 -2.63 -0.44
C SER A 203 22.80 -3.40 -0.16
N GLN A 204 23.97 -2.86 -0.55
CA GLN A 204 25.28 -3.47 -0.33
C GLN A 204 25.84 -3.04 1.03
N MET A 205 25.97 -3.99 1.95
CA MET A 205 26.33 -3.74 3.35
C MET A 205 27.62 -4.44 3.74
N ASP A 206 28.50 -3.71 4.42
CA ASP A 206 29.55 -4.29 5.24
C ASP A 206 28.92 -4.86 6.52
N ILE A 207 29.08 -6.16 6.73
CA ILE A 207 28.47 -6.86 7.86
C ILE A 207 29.32 -6.84 9.13
N MET A 208 30.53 -6.27 9.09
CA MET A 208 31.43 -6.13 10.24
C MET A 208 30.72 -5.52 11.45
N GLY A 209 30.99 -6.06 12.63
CA GLY A 209 30.44 -5.61 13.90
C GLY A 209 29.48 -6.61 14.53
N PRO A 210 28.67 -6.19 15.52
CA PRO A 210 27.82 -7.09 16.30
C PRO A 210 26.62 -7.60 15.50
N ALA A 211 25.96 -8.61 16.08
CA ALA A 211 24.66 -9.12 15.62
C ALA A 211 23.63 -7.99 15.52
N ARG A 212 22.85 -7.97 14.42
CA ARG A 212 21.88 -6.92 14.10
C ARG A 212 20.99 -7.31 12.92
N ALA A 213 19.86 -6.62 12.76
CA ALA A 213 19.12 -6.63 11.50
C ALA A 213 19.91 -5.86 10.43
N LEU A 214 20.02 -6.44 9.24
CA LEU A 214 20.64 -5.84 8.07
C LEU A 214 19.56 -5.21 7.16
N VAL A 215 18.44 -5.91 7.01
CA VAL A 215 17.28 -5.52 6.18
C VAL A 215 16.01 -5.75 6.98
N PHE A 216 15.04 -4.86 6.87
CA PHE A 216 13.69 -4.99 7.45
C PHE A 216 12.63 -4.23 6.62
N GLY A 217 11.37 -4.68 6.65
CA GLY A 217 10.25 -4.09 5.89
C GLY A 217 9.61 -5.07 4.89
N PRO A 218 8.82 -4.61 3.89
CA PRO A 218 8.46 -3.21 3.61
C PRO A 218 7.21 -2.74 4.39
N TYR A 219 6.60 -3.60 5.22
CA TYR A 219 5.37 -3.30 5.98
C TYR A 219 4.14 -3.05 5.09
N LEU A 220 4.11 -3.66 3.90
CA LEU A 220 2.92 -3.67 3.05
C LEU A 220 1.85 -4.60 3.64
N LEU A 221 0.59 -4.18 3.65
CA LEU A 221 -0.51 -5.04 4.08
C LEU A 221 -0.75 -6.18 3.09
N LEU A 222 -0.46 -7.41 3.46
CA LEU A 222 -0.90 -8.55 2.64
C LEU A 222 -2.32 -8.95 3.02
N PRO A 223 -3.22 -9.18 2.04
CA PRO A 223 -4.51 -9.81 2.29
C PRO A 223 -4.37 -11.18 2.95
N GLU A 224 -5.45 -11.63 3.60
CA GLU A 224 -5.52 -12.97 4.20
C GLU A 224 -5.14 -14.09 3.21
N GLY A 225 -4.67 -15.21 3.73
CA GLY A 225 -4.31 -16.41 2.98
C GLY A 225 -2.82 -16.72 3.00
N ARG A 226 -2.46 -17.75 2.25
CA ARG A 226 -1.09 -18.25 2.18
C ARG A 226 -0.25 -17.47 1.19
N TRP A 227 0.89 -16.98 1.65
CA TRP A 227 1.87 -16.31 0.81
C TRP A 227 3.25 -16.95 0.92
N THR A 228 3.90 -17.05 -0.22
CA THR A 228 5.28 -17.49 -0.38
C THR A 228 6.16 -16.29 -0.71
N ALA A 229 7.23 -16.10 0.07
CA ALA A 229 8.31 -15.17 -0.20
C ALA A 229 9.49 -15.90 -0.85
N PHE A 230 9.97 -15.36 -1.98
CA PHE A 230 11.22 -15.74 -2.64
C PHE A 230 12.23 -14.61 -2.44
N VAL A 231 13.09 -14.76 -1.43
CA VAL A 231 14.01 -13.72 -0.96
C VAL A 231 15.38 -13.91 -1.60
N ARG A 232 15.91 -12.90 -2.28
CA ARG A 232 17.21 -13.00 -2.99
C ARG A 232 18.27 -12.14 -2.33
N PHE A 233 19.46 -12.70 -2.18
CA PHE A 233 20.61 -12.01 -1.61
C PHE A 233 21.92 -12.57 -2.16
N SER A 234 23.00 -11.82 -2.02
CA SER A 234 24.34 -12.27 -2.36
C SER A 234 25.35 -12.04 -1.24
N PHE A 235 26.34 -12.92 -1.17
CA PHE A 235 27.44 -12.85 -0.21
C PHE A 235 28.78 -12.91 -0.93
N ASP A 236 29.75 -12.17 -0.43
CA ASP A 236 31.16 -12.45 -0.74
C ASP A 236 31.69 -13.67 0.05
N ALA A 237 32.96 -14.00 -0.17
CA ALA A 237 33.58 -15.18 0.43
C ALA A 237 33.69 -15.10 1.95
N GLU A 238 33.83 -13.90 2.54
CA GLU A 238 33.89 -13.74 4.00
C GLU A 238 32.50 -13.77 4.62
N ALA A 239 31.53 -13.10 3.98
CA ALA A 239 30.14 -13.07 4.41
C ALA A 239 29.49 -14.46 4.40
N ALA A 240 29.80 -15.28 3.39
CA ALA A 240 29.25 -16.63 3.26
C ALA A 240 29.58 -17.58 4.43
N LYS A 241 30.58 -17.26 5.27
CA LYS A 241 30.99 -18.06 6.42
C LYS A 241 30.12 -17.81 7.67
N HIS A 242 29.27 -16.79 7.64
CA HIS A 242 28.47 -16.38 8.80
C HIS A 242 27.05 -16.93 8.75
N ARG A 243 26.41 -16.90 9.91
CA ARG A 243 25.03 -17.33 10.10
C ARG A 243 24.09 -16.13 10.04
N TYR A 244 23.03 -16.29 9.26
CA TYR A 244 21.96 -15.33 9.10
C TYR A 244 20.64 -15.99 9.47
N ARG A 245 19.73 -15.21 10.05
CA ARG A 245 18.34 -15.61 10.25
C ARG A 245 17.48 -14.77 9.33
N VAL A 246 16.67 -15.42 8.50
CA VAL A 246 15.68 -14.75 7.65
C VAL A 246 14.31 -15.01 8.26
N GLU A 247 13.54 -13.94 8.45
CA GLU A 247 12.19 -13.98 9.00
C GLU A 247 11.20 -13.45 7.95
N TRP A 248 10.02 -14.07 7.86
CA TRP A 248 8.92 -13.67 6.98
C TRP A 248 7.59 -13.90 7.71
N GLY A 249 6.76 -12.87 7.81
CA GLY A 249 5.46 -12.96 8.47
C GLY A 249 4.93 -11.58 8.88
N THR A 250 4.24 -11.53 10.00
CA THR A 250 3.72 -10.28 10.58
C THR A 250 4.74 -9.65 11.51
N THR A 251 4.47 -8.45 12.02
CA THR A 251 5.38 -7.78 12.97
C THR A 251 5.54 -8.52 14.32
N THR A 252 4.67 -9.50 14.61
CA THR A 252 4.68 -10.25 15.87
C THR A 252 4.89 -11.76 15.72
N ASN A 253 4.69 -12.31 14.52
CA ASN A 253 4.80 -13.75 14.26
C ASN A 253 5.42 -14.02 12.88
N TYR A 254 6.40 -14.93 12.82
CA TYR A 254 7.22 -15.14 11.63
C TYR A 254 7.48 -16.63 11.38
N ALA A 255 7.52 -17.01 10.11
CA ALA A 255 8.32 -18.14 9.66
C ALA A 255 9.80 -17.71 9.71
N SER A 256 10.68 -18.57 10.22
CA SER A 256 12.09 -18.24 10.39
C SER A 256 12.99 -19.37 9.92
N GLU A 257 13.99 -19.03 9.13
CA GLU A 257 15.02 -19.95 8.66
C GLU A 257 16.40 -19.42 9.00
N THR A 258 17.28 -20.32 9.41
CA THR A 258 18.69 -20.00 9.69
C THR A 258 19.56 -20.54 8.58
N VAL A 259 20.29 -19.65 7.91
CA VAL A 259 21.13 -20.00 6.76
C VAL A 259 22.60 -19.68 7.02
N MET A 260 23.48 -20.50 6.46
CA MET A 260 24.92 -20.28 6.37
C MET A 260 25.35 -20.64 4.95
N PRO A 261 25.56 -19.67 4.05
CA PRO A 261 25.70 -19.91 2.61
C PRO A 261 26.85 -20.86 2.24
N GLY A 262 27.95 -20.81 3.00
CA GLY A 262 29.14 -21.65 2.83
C GLY A 262 30.04 -21.25 1.65
N ASN A 263 29.47 -20.67 0.59
CA ASN A 263 30.19 -20.16 -0.58
C ASN A 263 29.71 -18.76 -0.97
N ALA A 264 30.58 -17.98 -1.62
CA ALA A 264 30.20 -16.71 -2.23
C ALA A 264 29.23 -16.94 -3.40
N GLY A 265 28.31 -16.01 -3.63
CA GLY A 265 27.36 -16.08 -4.74
C GLY A 265 26.00 -15.47 -4.42
N VAL A 266 25.07 -15.69 -5.34
CA VAL A 266 23.65 -15.28 -5.22
C VAL A 266 22.83 -16.48 -4.78
N PHE A 267 21.94 -16.26 -3.83
CA PHE A 267 21.07 -17.28 -3.25
C PHE A 267 19.62 -16.80 -3.28
N GLU A 268 18.70 -17.75 -3.30
CA GLU A 268 17.27 -17.53 -3.14
C GLU A 268 16.75 -18.43 -2.02
N LEU A 269 16.00 -17.85 -1.09
CA LEU A 269 15.34 -18.57 -0.02
C LEU A 269 13.82 -18.50 -0.22
N LYS A 270 13.15 -19.64 -0.07
CA LYS A 270 11.69 -19.74 -0.08
C LYS A 270 11.16 -19.83 1.35
N LEU A 271 10.24 -18.96 1.72
CA LEU A 271 9.54 -18.95 3.01
C LEU A 271 8.03 -18.91 2.78
N ASP A 272 7.27 -19.76 3.46
CA ASP A 272 5.82 -19.76 3.40
C ASP A 272 5.26 -19.23 4.72
N TYR A 273 4.21 -18.42 4.68
CA TYR A 273 3.49 -17.96 5.86
C TYR A 273 1.99 -17.76 5.54
N GLU A 274 1.14 -17.99 6.55
CA GLU A 274 -0.32 -17.88 6.45
C GLU A 274 -0.80 -16.63 7.19
N TRP A 275 -1.43 -15.70 6.46
CA TRP A 275 -2.09 -14.54 7.04
C TRP A 275 -3.54 -14.88 7.38
N SER A 276 -3.91 -14.87 8.66
CA SER A 276 -5.30 -15.12 9.07
C SER A 276 -6.22 -13.92 8.80
N GLU A 277 -5.66 -12.74 8.65
CA GLU A 277 -6.33 -11.50 8.31
C GLU A 277 -5.36 -10.58 7.56
N ALA A 278 -5.85 -9.46 7.02
CA ALA A 278 -4.99 -8.49 6.38
C ALA A 278 -4.08 -7.78 7.41
N GLU A 279 -2.77 -7.95 7.30
CA GLU A 279 -1.79 -7.40 8.25
C GLU A 279 -0.49 -6.99 7.52
N GLU A 280 0.27 -6.08 8.12
CA GLU A 280 1.59 -5.67 7.64
C GLU A 280 2.54 -6.88 7.55
N ALA A 281 3.08 -7.08 6.35
CA ALA A 281 4.08 -8.09 6.09
C ALA A 281 5.49 -7.53 6.31
N GLU A 282 6.28 -8.28 7.08
CA GLU A 282 7.66 -7.95 7.41
C GLU A 282 8.59 -9.10 7.04
N MET A 283 9.61 -8.75 6.26
CA MET A 283 10.78 -9.58 6.02
C MET A 283 11.96 -8.99 6.78
N ARG A 284 12.74 -9.83 7.45
CA ARG A 284 14.01 -9.42 8.08
C ARG A 284 15.14 -10.33 7.66
N VAL A 285 16.32 -9.73 7.47
CA VAL A 285 17.60 -10.47 7.41
C VAL A 285 18.43 -10.04 8.60
N ILE A 286 18.71 -10.99 9.49
CA ILE A 286 19.38 -10.73 10.77
C ILE A 286 20.72 -11.46 10.77
N LEU A 287 21.79 -10.71 10.99
CA LEU A 287 23.09 -11.27 11.33
C LEU A 287 23.05 -11.73 12.80
N THR A 288 23.22 -13.03 13.06
CA THR A 288 22.98 -13.59 14.40
C THR A 288 24.20 -13.53 15.32
N GLN A 289 25.38 -13.15 14.80
CA GLN A 289 26.64 -13.15 15.54
C GLN A 289 27.53 -11.98 15.13
N GLY A 290 28.53 -11.66 15.95
CA GLY A 290 29.54 -10.67 15.60
C GLY A 290 30.43 -11.16 14.45
N THR A 291 30.82 -10.27 13.54
CA THR A 291 31.69 -10.57 12.41
C THR A 291 32.82 -9.56 12.28
N LEU A 292 33.94 -9.99 11.70
CA LEU A 292 35.12 -9.16 11.48
C LEU A 292 35.19 -8.57 10.06
N GLY A 293 34.23 -8.93 9.19
CA GLY A 293 34.20 -8.47 7.81
C GLY A 293 33.26 -9.31 6.94
N GLY A 294 33.11 -8.86 5.70
CA GLY A 294 32.28 -9.48 4.66
C GLY A 294 31.28 -8.49 4.09
N CYS A 295 30.86 -8.76 2.85
CA CYS A 295 29.88 -7.99 2.13
C CYS A 295 28.62 -8.81 1.85
N PHE A 296 27.48 -8.25 2.23
CA PHE A 296 26.14 -8.78 1.97
C PHE A 296 25.39 -7.81 1.05
N ASN A 297 24.63 -8.31 0.10
CA ASN A 297 23.75 -7.48 -0.73
C ASN A 297 22.35 -8.08 -0.80
N PHE A 298 21.33 -7.28 -0.54
CA PHE A 298 19.94 -7.68 -0.73
C PHE A 298 19.49 -7.33 -2.15
N LEU A 299 18.82 -8.27 -2.83
CA LEU A 299 18.47 -8.16 -4.25
C LEU A 299 16.95 -8.07 -4.46
N GLY A 300 16.21 -7.72 -3.41
CA GLY A 300 14.76 -7.73 -3.41
C GLY A 300 14.16 -9.11 -3.08
N MET A 301 12.84 -9.17 -3.19
CA MET A 301 12.08 -10.41 -3.07
C MET A 301 10.91 -10.43 -4.03
N ARG A 302 10.34 -11.61 -4.23
CA ARG A 302 9.07 -11.81 -4.93
C ARG A 302 8.09 -12.42 -3.94
N VAL A 303 6.87 -11.91 -3.90
CA VAL A 303 5.78 -12.45 -3.07
C VAL A 303 4.74 -13.07 -3.98
N GLN A 304 4.30 -14.27 -3.61
CA GLN A 304 3.31 -15.01 -4.38
C GLN A 304 2.22 -15.57 -3.46
N ARG A 305 0.95 -15.35 -3.81
CA ARG A 305 -0.17 -16.02 -3.14
C ARG A 305 -0.32 -17.44 -3.68
N ALA A 306 -0.54 -18.41 -2.78
CA ALA A 306 -0.72 -19.81 -3.15
C ALA A 306 -2.19 -20.17 -3.46
#